data_AF-A0A3N4AB67-F1
#
_entry.id   AF-A0A3N4AB67-F1
#
_cell.length_a   1.000
_cell.length_b   1.000
_cell.length_c   1.000
_cell.angle_alpha   90.00
_cell.angle_beta   90.00
_cell.angle_gamma   90.00
#
_symmetry.space_group_name_H-M   'P 1'
#
loop_
_entity.id
_entity.type
_entity.pdbx_description
1 polymer ?
#
loop_
_entity_poly.entity_id
_entity_poly.type
_entity_poly.pdbx_seq_one_letter_code
_entity_poly.pdbx_strand_id
1 'polypeptide(L)'
;MNTSNLSPGYARLAWAGAVLVLLQACAAQPGGNEPSSGSIERELVSHSLSIDAGEPKVMDTPHRSIKVTESRLYTVTQLDSAGNPIDQQDQFQSLPWANQRVNLAIGEVRVSRQTDQDGQLRLNLLDEDFVGLNFDEVRIIRLTAIAEPGVQTETTLLVDRGLRGKLQEAEKLIYDNLEEDDVNQWVHRVQRLAALGLNEESSQLENMLILLTTGDPQLQGDFIQALGDATAGE
;
A
#
# COMPACT_ATOMS: atom_id res chain seq x y z
N MET A 1 -22.53 11.94 69.23
CA MET A 1 -23.71 11.23 69.78
C MET A 1 -23.84 9.93 69.01
N ASN A 2 -23.23 8.87 69.55
CA ASN A 2 -23.88 7.71 70.19
C ASN A 2 -24.51 6.75 69.17
N THR A 3 -23.81 5.69 68.75
CA THR A 3 -23.67 4.36 69.42
C THR A 3 -24.94 3.53 69.42
N SER A 4 -24.88 2.34 68.81
CA SER A 4 -25.55 1.09 69.20
C SER A 4 -24.91 -0.04 68.37
N ASN A 5 -23.83 -0.68 68.83
CA ASN A 5 -23.79 -1.89 69.68
C ASN A 5 -24.73 -3.01 69.24
N LEU A 6 -24.14 -4.17 68.92
CA LEU A 6 -24.56 -5.47 69.45
C LEU A 6 -23.42 -6.49 69.25
N SER A 7 -22.81 -6.84 70.38
CA SER A 7 -22.11 -8.10 70.64
C SER A 7 -23.05 -8.96 71.50
N PRO A 8 -23.07 -10.29 71.37
CA PRO A 8 -22.24 -11.16 72.21
C PRO A 8 -21.65 -12.33 71.37
N GLY A 9 -20.65 -13.12 71.75
CA GLY A 9 -20.10 -13.45 73.05
C GLY A 9 -19.89 -14.97 73.11
N TYR A 10 -18.63 -15.38 73.24
CA TYR A 10 -18.12 -16.66 73.77
C TYR A 10 -18.25 -17.96 72.94
N ALA A 11 -17.10 -18.49 72.53
CA ALA A 11 -16.66 -19.83 72.94
C ALA A 11 -15.15 -20.01 72.66
N ARG A 12 -14.40 -20.31 73.72
CA ARG A 12 -13.01 -20.80 73.66
C ARG A 12 -13.05 -22.32 73.47
N LEU A 13 -12.11 -22.87 72.70
CA LEU A 13 -11.42 -24.19 72.83
C LEU A 13 -10.71 -24.43 71.48
N ALA A 14 -9.39 -24.36 71.38
CA ALA A 14 -8.38 -25.33 71.83
C ALA A 14 -7.92 -26.28 70.70
N TRP A 15 -6.62 -26.15 70.39
CA TRP A 15 -5.67 -27.21 70.03
C TRP A 15 -5.48 -27.68 68.58
N ALA A 16 -4.22 -28.09 68.34
CA ALA A 16 -3.57 -28.66 67.16
C ALA A 16 -3.22 -27.62 66.06
N GLY A 17 -1.96 -27.26 65.82
CA GLY A 17 -0.75 -28.09 65.86
C GLY A 17 -0.53 -28.74 64.50
N ALA A 18 -0.17 -27.94 63.49
CA ALA A 18 0.44 -28.39 62.25
C ALA A 18 1.25 -27.24 61.66
N VAL A 19 2.52 -27.15 62.07
CA VAL A 19 3.51 -26.34 61.36
C VAL A 19 3.73 -27.03 60.01
N LEU A 20 3.10 -26.49 58.96
CA LEU A 20 3.40 -26.88 57.59
C LEU A 20 4.80 -26.33 57.26
N VAL A 21 5.80 -27.20 57.34
CA VAL A 21 7.14 -26.93 56.82
C VAL A 21 7.00 -26.73 55.31
N LEU A 22 7.10 -25.49 54.86
CA LEU A 22 7.28 -25.17 53.44
C LEU A 22 8.68 -25.63 53.05
N LEU A 23 8.78 -26.83 52.46
CA LEU A 23 9.96 -27.26 51.72
C LEU A 23 10.09 -26.33 50.50
N GLN A 24 10.95 -25.32 50.62
CA GLN A 24 11.47 -24.63 49.46
C GLN A 24 12.41 -25.58 48.73
N ALA A 25 11.89 -26.21 47.67
CA ALA A 25 12.71 -26.86 46.67
C ALA A 25 13.42 -25.77 45.86
N CYS A 26 14.67 -25.46 46.24
CA CYS A 26 15.61 -24.81 45.34
C CYS A 26 15.92 -25.80 44.21
N ALA A 27 15.17 -25.75 43.12
CA ALA A 27 15.63 -26.31 41.86
C ALA A 27 16.82 -25.47 41.40
N ALA A 28 18.04 -25.89 41.75
CA ALA A 28 19.23 -25.43 41.08
C ALA A 28 19.12 -25.92 39.62
N GLN A 29 18.71 -25.04 38.73
CA GLN A 29 18.83 -25.25 37.29
C GLN A 29 20.33 -25.47 37.03
N PRO A 30 20.80 -26.64 36.59
CA PRO A 30 22.17 -26.75 36.14
C PRO A 30 22.30 -25.78 34.96
N GLY A 31 23.12 -24.76 35.12
CA GLY A 31 23.57 -23.92 34.02
C GLY A 31 24.19 -24.86 33.00
N GLY A 32 23.44 -25.13 31.92
CA GLY A 32 24.01 -25.74 30.74
C GLY A 32 25.10 -24.80 30.27
N ASN A 33 26.36 -25.17 30.51
CA ASN A 33 27.44 -24.70 29.67
C ASN A 33 27.19 -25.29 28.29
N GLU A 34 26.28 -24.69 27.53
CA GLU A 34 26.34 -24.80 26.08
C GLU A 34 27.68 -24.17 25.68
N PRO A 35 28.55 -24.88 24.94
CA PRO A 35 29.70 -24.23 24.36
C PRO A 35 29.16 -23.04 23.56
N SER A 36 29.68 -21.85 23.82
CA SER A 36 29.27 -20.62 23.12
C SER A 36 29.21 -20.91 21.63
N SER A 37 28.00 -20.99 21.11
CA SER A 37 27.74 -21.22 19.70
C SER A 37 28.39 -20.07 18.95
N GLY A 38 29.16 -20.38 17.91
CA GLY A 38 29.80 -19.36 17.07
C GLY A 38 28.81 -18.26 16.67
N SER A 39 29.30 -17.04 16.50
CA SER A 39 28.47 -15.89 16.13
C SER A 39 28.55 -15.60 14.64
N ILE A 40 27.53 -14.91 14.12
CA ILE A 40 27.48 -14.45 12.74
C ILE A 40 27.47 -12.93 12.77
N GLU A 41 28.47 -12.33 12.15
CA GLU A 41 28.54 -10.89 11.90
C GLU A 41 28.09 -10.58 10.47
N ARG A 42 27.36 -9.48 10.29
CA ARG A 42 26.92 -9.01 8.98
C ARG A 42 27.29 -7.55 8.80
N GLU A 43 28.13 -7.29 7.81
CA GLU A 43 28.51 -5.95 7.40
C GLU A 43 27.77 -5.59 6.10
N LEU A 44 27.11 -4.44 6.05
CA LEU A 44 26.42 -3.96 4.85
C LEU A 44 27.46 -3.32 3.90
N VAL A 45 27.73 -3.99 2.78
CA VAL A 45 28.68 -3.54 1.75
C VAL A 45 28.03 -2.55 0.78
N SER A 46 26.80 -2.84 0.35
CA SER A 46 26.07 -1.95 -0.56
C SER A 46 24.57 -1.97 -0.31
N HIS A 47 23.91 -0.86 -0.59
CA HIS A 47 22.48 -0.67 -0.49
C HIS A 47 22.03 0.23 -1.66
N SER A 48 21.08 -0.25 -2.45
CA SER A 48 20.57 0.45 -3.63
C SER A 48 19.07 0.22 -3.82
N LEU A 49 18.44 1.13 -4.55
CA LEU A 49 17.04 1.02 -4.95
C LEU A 49 16.93 1.02 -6.48
N SER A 50 15.95 0.29 -7.00
CA SER A 50 15.60 0.28 -8.42
C SER A 50 14.11 0.52 -8.59
N ILE A 51 13.73 1.40 -9.52
CA ILE A 51 12.35 1.60 -9.95
C ILE A 51 12.20 1.04 -11.37
N ASP A 52 11.40 0.00 -11.49
CA ASP A 52 10.95 -0.55 -12.75
C ASP A 52 9.55 0.00 -13.05
N ALA A 53 9.45 0.83 -14.08
CA ALA A 53 8.19 1.39 -14.56
C ALA A 53 7.73 0.73 -15.87
N GLY A 54 8.31 -0.42 -16.21
CA GLY A 54 8.11 -1.15 -17.46
C GLY A 54 8.71 -0.47 -18.69
N GLU A 55 8.78 -1.23 -19.78
CA GLU A 55 9.22 -0.75 -21.09
C GLU A 55 8.07 -0.78 -22.12
N PRO A 56 7.99 0.20 -23.05
CA PRO A 56 8.79 1.42 -23.07
C PRO A 56 8.46 2.35 -21.89
N LYS A 57 9.40 3.23 -21.50
CA LYS A 57 9.15 4.31 -20.51
C LYS A 57 8.27 5.45 -21.05
N VAL A 58 7.25 5.09 -21.82
CA VAL A 58 6.24 5.97 -22.41
C VAL A 58 4.87 5.41 -22.07
N MET A 59 4.03 6.23 -21.44
CA MET A 59 2.64 5.90 -21.16
C MET A 59 1.79 6.20 -22.38
N ASP A 60 1.14 5.17 -22.91
CA ASP A 60 0.11 5.21 -23.96
C ASP A 60 -1.31 5.02 -23.40
N THR A 61 -1.39 4.60 -22.13
CA THR A 61 -2.59 4.38 -21.33
C THR A 61 -2.50 5.19 -20.03
N PRO A 62 -3.63 5.54 -19.39
CA PRO A 62 -3.64 6.31 -18.14
C PRO A 62 -2.99 5.54 -16.97
N HIS A 63 -2.85 4.22 -17.11
CA HIS A 63 -2.38 3.32 -16.07
C HIS A 63 -0.95 2.83 -16.28
N ARG A 64 -0.17 2.76 -15.20
CA ARG A 64 1.15 2.12 -15.20
C ARG A 64 1.38 1.37 -13.90
N SER A 65 1.76 0.09 -14.00
CA SER A 65 2.31 -0.63 -12.84
C SER A 65 3.78 -0.27 -12.69
N ILE A 66 4.17 0.10 -11.46
CA ILE A 66 5.53 0.49 -11.11
C ILE A 66 5.96 -0.39 -9.95
N LYS A 67 7.11 -1.05 -10.10
CA LYS A 67 7.70 -1.89 -9.06
C LYS A 67 8.98 -1.25 -8.54
N VAL A 68 9.11 -1.19 -7.22
CA VAL A 68 10.33 -0.72 -6.56
C VAL A 68 10.95 -1.88 -5.80
N THR A 69 12.25 -2.07 -6.00
CA THR A 69 13.05 -3.13 -5.38
C THR A 69 14.23 -2.53 -4.64
N GLU A 70 14.46 -3.00 -3.43
CA GLU A 70 15.65 -2.70 -2.64
C GLU A 70 16.65 -3.84 -2.76
N SER A 71 17.91 -3.51 -3.01
CA SER A 71 19.01 -4.46 -3.12
C SER A 71 20.08 -4.15 -2.10
N ARG A 72 20.43 -5.16 -1.29
CA ARG A 72 21.47 -5.06 -0.26
C ARG A 72 22.51 -6.17 -0.46
N LEU A 73 23.79 -5.81 -0.36
CA LEU A 73 24.90 -6.75 -0.33
C LEU A 73 25.50 -6.74 1.05
N TYR A 74 25.61 -7.90 1.67
CA TYR A 74 26.26 -8.08 2.95
C TYR A 74 27.51 -8.94 2.80
N THR A 75 28.54 -8.63 3.55
CA THR A 75 29.60 -9.59 3.86
C THR A 75 29.26 -10.24 5.19
N VAL A 76 29.15 -11.56 5.19
CA VAL A 76 28.77 -12.38 6.34
C VAL A 76 30.00 -13.12 6.83
N THR A 77 30.39 -12.85 8.07
CA THR A 77 31.55 -13.49 8.72
C THR A 77 31.06 -14.41 9.82
N GLN A 78 31.43 -15.68 9.76
CA GLN A 78 31.20 -16.64 10.82
C GLN A 78 32.39 -16.63 11.76
N LEU A 79 32.13 -16.53 13.06
CA LEU A 79 33.16 -16.54 14.10
C LEU A 79 33.04 -17.81 14.93
N ASP A 80 34.18 -18.34 15.38
CA ASP A 80 34.20 -19.40 16.39
C ASP A 80 33.79 -18.87 17.78
N SER A 81 33.77 -19.76 18.78
CA SER A 81 33.52 -19.41 20.18
C SER A 81 34.51 -18.41 20.77
N ALA A 82 35.71 -18.28 20.19
CA ALA A 82 36.76 -17.37 20.62
C ALA A 82 36.74 -16.03 19.85
N GLY A 83 35.82 -15.85 18.89
CA GLY A 83 35.71 -14.65 18.07
C GLY A 83 36.64 -14.62 16.85
N ASN A 84 37.29 -15.73 16.50
CA ASN A 84 38.12 -15.79 15.30
C ASN A 84 37.26 -16.09 14.07
N PRO A 85 37.51 -15.44 12.91
CA PRO A 85 36.81 -15.74 11.69
C PRO A 85 37.14 -17.14 11.19
N ILE A 86 36.11 -17.93 10.95
CA ILE A 86 36.21 -19.29 10.39
C ILE A 86 35.75 -19.35 8.94
N ASP A 87 34.85 -18.46 8.53
CA ASP A 87 34.32 -18.36 7.17
C ASP A 87 33.85 -16.94 6.88
N GLN A 88 33.92 -16.53 5.62
CA GLN A 88 33.48 -15.22 5.15
C GLN A 88 32.93 -15.34 3.73
N GLN A 89 31.71 -14.84 3.52
CA GLN A 89 31.05 -14.90 2.21
C GLN A 89 30.16 -13.68 1.97
N ASP A 90 29.95 -13.36 0.71
CA ASP A 90 29.00 -12.32 0.31
C ASP A 90 27.58 -12.89 0.18
N GLN A 91 26.61 -12.15 0.72
CA GLN A 91 25.19 -12.47 0.68
C GLN A 91 24.42 -11.33 0.03
N PHE A 92 23.84 -11.60 -1.14
CA PHE A 92 22.93 -10.68 -1.81
C PHE A 92 21.49 -10.87 -1.33
N GLN A 93 20.79 -9.76 -1.08
CA GLN A 93 19.39 -9.73 -0.70
C GLN A 93 18.61 -8.75 -1.60
N SER A 94 17.53 -9.24 -2.20
CA SER A 94 16.57 -8.42 -2.94
C SER A 94 15.25 -8.39 -2.17
N LEU A 95 14.81 -7.21 -1.79
CA LEU A 95 13.60 -6.98 -1.01
C LEU A 95 12.57 -6.19 -1.82
N PRO A 96 11.28 -6.52 -1.74
CA PRO A 96 10.26 -5.61 -2.20
C PRO A 96 10.34 -4.32 -1.40
N TRP A 97 10.13 -3.17 -2.05
CA TRP A 97 9.97 -1.89 -1.38
C TRP A 97 8.60 -1.83 -0.69
N ALA A 98 8.34 -2.74 0.23
CA ALA A 98 7.00 -3.07 0.70
C ALA A 98 6.43 -2.03 1.65
N ASN A 99 5.20 -1.56 1.39
CA ASN A 99 4.52 -0.57 2.23
C ASN A 99 5.32 0.74 2.43
N GLN A 100 6.16 1.09 1.47
CA GLN A 100 7.00 2.28 1.51
C GLN A 100 6.52 3.34 0.52
N ARG A 101 6.98 4.58 0.68
CA ARG A 101 6.56 5.68 -0.17
C ARG A 101 7.39 5.77 -1.46
N VAL A 102 6.70 6.17 -2.53
CA VAL A 102 7.27 6.65 -3.78
C VAL A 102 6.67 8.02 -4.03
N ASN A 103 7.54 8.99 -4.31
CA ASN A 103 7.14 10.35 -4.61
C ASN A 103 6.98 10.51 -6.12
N LEU A 104 5.87 11.11 -6.53
CA LEU A 104 5.53 11.41 -7.90
C LEU A 104 5.53 12.93 -8.08
N ALA A 105 6.16 13.40 -9.14
CA ALA A 105 6.06 14.78 -9.58
C ALA A 105 5.57 14.83 -11.03
N ILE A 106 4.44 15.52 -11.24
CA ILE A 106 3.73 15.63 -12.52
C ILE A 106 3.37 17.10 -12.72
N GLY A 107 4.12 17.79 -13.60
CA GLY A 107 4.04 19.24 -13.68
C GLY A 107 4.37 19.88 -12.32
N GLU A 108 3.42 20.66 -11.79
CA GLU A 108 3.55 21.28 -10.46
C GLU A 108 3.02 20.40 -9.31
N VAL A 109 2.25 19.36 -9.63
CA VAL A 109 1.67 18.45 -8.63
C VAL A 109 2.73 17.51 -8.11
N ARG A 110 2.80 17.40 -6.78
CA ARG A 110 3.70 16.50 -6.06
C ARG A 110 2.88 15.68 -5.09
N VAL A 111 2.86 14.37 -5.29
CA VAL A 111 2.13 13.44 -4.41
C VAL A 111 3.04 12.31 -3.97
N SER A 112 2.69 11.68 -2.87
CA SER A 112 3.38 10.49 -2.38
C SER A 112 2.41 9.33 -2.34
N ARG A 113 2.79 8.20 -2.92
CA ARG A 113 2.00 6.97 -2.97
C ARG A 113 2.72 5.87 -2.22
N GLN A 114 1.95 5.04 -1.52
CA GLN A 114 2.49 3.88 -0.85
C GLN A 114 2.44 2.67 -1.81
N THR A 115 3.52 1.91 -1.85
CA THR A 115 3.56 0.59 -2.49
C THR A 115 2.82 -0.44 -1.65
N ASP A 116 2.38 -1.52 -2.30
CA ASP A 116 1.84 -2.70 -1.62
C ASP A 116 2.94 -3.56 -0.97
N GLN A 117 2.57 -4.76 -0.52
CA GLN A 117 3.49 -5.71 0.11
C GLN A 117 4.56 -6.27 -0.84
N ASP A 118 4.30 -6.24 -2.15
CA ASP A 118 5.21 -6.72 -3.19
C ASP A 118 6.09 -5.59 -3.76
N GLY A 119 5.98 -4.38 -3.20
CA GLY A 119 6.71 -3.20 -3.67
C GLY A 119 6.15 -2.62 -4.96
N GLN A 120 4.89 -2.94 -5.30
CA GLN A 120 4.21 -2.43 -6.49
C GLN A 120 3.30 -1.25 -6.14
N LEU A 121 3.17 -0.32 -7.07
CA LEU A 121 2.14 0.72 -7.04
C LEU A 121 1.54 0.85 -8.44
N ARG A 122 0.24 1.10 -8.49
CA ARG A 122 -0.46 1.42 -9.74
C ARG A 122 -0.61 2.92 -9.85
N LEU A 123 0.05 3.52 -10.83
CA LEU A 123 -0.19 4.90 -11.22
C LEU A 123 -1.43 4.93 -12.12
N ASN A 124 -2.32 5.88 -11.85
CA ASN A 124 -3.42 6.25 -12.72
C ASN A 124 -3.43 7.79 -12.85
N LEU A 125 -3.32 8.29 -14.08
CA LEU A 125 -3.32 9.74 -14.35
C LEU A 125 -4.70 10.39 -14.26
N LEU A 126 -5.76 9.59 -14.12
CA LEU A 126 -7.13 10.04 -13.91
C LEU A 126 -7.56 9.93 -12.44
N ASP A 127 -6.63 9.65 -11.52
CA ASP A 127 -6.92 9.73 -10.08
C ASP A 127 -7.25 11.17 -9.66
N GLU A 128 -8.05 11.31 -8.60
CA GLU A 128 -8.54 12.59 -8.06
C GLU A 128 -7.41 13.61 -7.77
N ASP A 129 -6.23 13.13 -7.35
CA ASP A 129 -5.07 13.97 -7.06
C ASP A 129 -4.50 14.70 -8.28
N PHE A 130 -4.88 14.28 -9.49
CA PHE A 130 -4.41 14.81 -10.76
C PHE A 130 -5.51 15.57 -11.52
N VAL A 131 -6.70 15.70 -10.95
CA VAL A 131 -7.79 16.51 -11.52
C VAL A 131 -7.38 17.99 -11.54
N GLY A 132 -7.74 18.67 -12.62
CA GLY A 132 -7.38 20.06 -12.90
C GLY A 132 -5.98 20.25 -13.50
N LEU A 133 -5.24 19.17 -13.76
CA LEU A 133 -3.96 19.27 -14.45
C LEU A 133 -4.14 19.72 -15.90
N ASN A 134 -3.28 20.63 -16.34
CA ASN A 134 -3.17 20.91 -17.77
C ASN A 134 -2.43 19.77 -18.48
N PHE A 135 -3.16 18.75 -18.94
CA PHE A 135 -2.58 17.57 -19.60
C PHE A 135 -1.76 17.90 -20.87
N ASP A 136 -1.96 19.06 -21.51
CA ASP A 136 -1.12 19.52 -22.62
C ASP A 136 0.35 19.75 -22.19
N GLU A 137 0.58 20.03 -20.91
CA GLU A 137 1.90 20.29 -20.32
C GLU A 137 2.49 19.06 -19.63
N VAL A 138 1.67 18.06 -19.30
CA VAL A 138 2.07 16.83 -18.60
C VAL A 138 2.83 15.89 -19.53
N ARG A 139 4.10 16.19 -19.81
CA ARG A 139 4.96 15.37 -20.69
C ARG A 139 5.78 14.32 -19.96
N ILE A 140 6.07 14.59 -18.70
CA ILE A 140 7.07 13.90 -17.89
C ILE A 140 6.47 13.66 -16.51
N ILE A 141 6.59 12.43 -16.04
CA ILE A 141 6.29 12.01 -14.68
C ILE A 141 7.60 11.54 -14.06
N ARG A 142 7.99 12.18 -12.96
CA ARG A 142 9.19 11.83 -12.19
C ARG A 142 8.79 10.99 -11.00
N LEU A 143 9.46 9.86 -10.84
CA LEU A 143 9.26 8.89 -9.76
C LEU A 143 10.53 8.84 -8.91
N THR A 144 10.40 9.07 -7.61
CA THR A 144 11.54 9.05 -6.67
C THR A 144 11.25 8.14 -5.49
N ALA A 145 12.16 7.22 -5.19
CA ALA A 145 12.13 6.40 -3.99
C ALA A 145 13.37 6.67 -3.14
N ILE A 146 13.20 6.78 -1.82
CA ILE A 146 14.24 7.17 -0.86
C ILE A 146 14.22 6.18 0.30
N ALA A 147 15.36 5.54 0.56
CA ALA A 147 15.64 4.69 1.70
C ALA A 147 16.65 5.35 2.63
N GLU A 148 16.45 5.15 3.94
CA GLU A 148 17.40 5.60 4.93
C GLU A 148 18.47 4.53 5.22
N PRO A 149 19.74 4.90 5.42
CA PRO A 149 20.27 6.27 5.36
C PRO A 149 20.66 6.68 3.93
N GLY A 150 20.00 7.72 3.39
CA GLY A 150 20.47 8.49 2.22
C GLY A 150 20.55 7.79 0.86
N VAL A 151 19.97 6.60 0.70
CA VAL A 151 19.91 5.91 -0.60
C VAL A 151 18.68 6.39 -1.35
N GLN A 152 18.84 6.86 -2.59
CA GLN A 152 17.71 7.27 -3.41
C GLN A 152 17.86 6.80 -4.84
N THR A 153 16.74 6.67 -5.52
CA THR A 153 16.69 6.36 -6.94
C THR A 153 15.57 7.17 -7.60
N GLU A 154 15.76 7.48 -8.88
CA GLU A 154 14.83 8.26 -9.67
C GLU A 154 14.67 7.62 -11.05
N THR A 155 13.43 7.61 -11.55
CA THR A 155 13.15 7.30 -12.95
C THR A 155 12.13 8.28 -13.51
N THR A 156 12.09 8.36 -14.83
CA THR A 156 11.18 9.22 -15.56
C THR A 156 10.32 8.38 -16.49
N LEU A 157 9.02 8.69 -16.52
CA LEU A 157 8.06 8.21 -17.50
C LEU A 157 7.64 9.37 -18.39
N LEU A 158 7.63 9.14 -19.71
CA LEU A 158 7.07 10.07 -20.67
C LEU A 158 5.58 9.80 -20.84
N VAL A 159 4.81 10.82 -21.20
CA VAL A 159 3.39 10.68 -21.51
C VAL A 159 3.20 10.93 -23.00
N ASP A 160 2.61 9.96 -23.69
CA ASP A 160 2.36 10.06 -25.12
C ASP A 160 1.45 11.25 -25.46
N ARG A 161 1.65 11.84 -26.64
CA ARG A 161 0.84 12.98 -27.10
C ARG A 161 -0.63 12.60 -27.30
N GLY A 162 -0.90 11.42 -27.86
CA GLY A 162 -2.26 10.93 -28.05
C GLY A 162 -2.94 10.69 -26.70
N LEU A 163 -2.22 10.09 -25.74
CA LEU A 163 -2.73 9.90 -24.39
C LEU A 163 -3.11 11.23 -23.72
N ARG A 164 -2.26 12.27 -23.80
CA ARG A 164 -2.56 13.59 -23.20
C ARG A 164 -3.89 14.19 -23.69
N GLY A 165 -4.17 14.07 -24.98
CA GLY A 165 -5.46 14.52 -25.54
C GLY A 165 -6.64 13.70 -25.01
N LYS A 166 -6.48 12.38 -24.86
CA LYS A 166 -7.52 11.52 -24.26
C LYS A 166 -7.77 11.86 -22.80
N LEU A 167 -6.72 12.10 -22.01
CA LEU A 167 -6.82 12.44 -20.59
C LEU A 167 -7.62 13.73 -20.37
N GLN A 168 -7.35 14.77 -21.19
CA GLN A 168 -8.04 16.06 -21.10
C GLN A 168 -9.54 15.95 -21.39
N GLU A 169 -9.94 15.05 -22.30
CA GLU A 169 -11.34 14.78 -22.58
C GLU A 169 -11.97 13.91 -21.50
N ALA A 170 -11.27 12.84 -21.09
CA ALA A 170 -11.74 11.89 -20.09
C ALA A 170 -12.00 12.54 -18.72
N GLU A 171 -11.13 13.45 -18.29
CA GLU A 171 -11.29 14.19 -17.05
C GLU A 171 -12.68 14.88 -16.97
N LYS A 172 -13.08 15.56 -18.04
CA LYS A 172 -14.39 16.22 -18.13
C LYS A 172 -15.54 15.22 -18.06
N LEU A 173 -15.43 14.12 -18.81
CA LEU A 173 -16.46 13.09 -18.84
C LEU A 173 -16.67 12.45 -17.45
N ILE A 174 -15.60 12.28 -16.67
CA ILE A 174 -15.63 11.63 -15.36
C ILE A 174 -16.05 12.62 -14.26
N TYR A 175 -15.52 13.84 -14.26
CA TYR A 175 -15.60 14.75 -13.12
C TYR A 175 -16.52 15.96 -13.31
N ASP A 176 -16.98 16.28 -14.53
CA ASP A 176 -17.99 17.34 -14.70
C ASP A 176 -19.31 16.92 -14.02
N ASN A 177 -20.05 17.90 -13.49
CA ASN A 177 -21.25 17.69 -12.69
C ASN A 177 -22.22 16.69 -13.33
N LEU A 178 -22.53 15.59 -12.62
CA LEU A 178 -23.44 14.54 -13.06
C LEU A 178 -24.90 14.78 -12.63
N GLU A 179 -25.15 15.68 -11.67
CA GLU A 179 -26.48 15.91 -11.10
C GLU A 179 -27.41 16.67 -12.06
N GLU A 180 -26.83 17.45 -12.97
CA GLU A 180 -27.57 18.20 -13.99
C GLU A 180 -27.79 17.39 -15.28
N ASP A 181 -27.16 16.23 -15.39
CA ASP A 181 -27.19 15.40 -16.58
C ASP A 181 -28.42 14.50 -16.63
N ASP A 182 -28.91 14.26 -17.84
CA ASP A 182 -29.93 13.25 -18.10
C ASP A 182 -29.32 11.88 -18.43
N VAL A 183 -30.17 10.86 -18.51
CA VAL A 183 -29.78 9.48 -18.87
C VAL A 183 -28.99 9.42 -20.18
N ASN A 184 -29.32 10.26 -21.17
CA ASN A 184 -28.62 10.24 -22.46
C ASN A 184 -27.21 10.81 -22.34
N GLN A 185 -27.00 11.84 -21.54
CA GLN A 185 -25.67 12.38 -21.26
C GLN A 185 -24.79 11.36 -20.52
N TRP A 186 -25.36 10.65 -19.54
CA TRP A 186 -24.65 9.56 -18.85
C TRP A 186 -24.21 8.46 -19.81
N VAL A 187 -25.12 7.98 -20.67
CA VAL A 187 -24.80 6.97 -21.70
C VAL A 187 -23.71 7.49 -22.65
N HIS A 188 -23.84 8.74 -23.12
CA HIS A 188 -22.83 9.37 -23.96
C HIS A 188 -21.45 9.41 -23.29
N ARG A 189 -21.37 9.78 -22.00
CA ARG A 189 -20.08 9.82 -21.28
C ARG A 189 -19.43 8.44 -21.21
N VAL A 190 -20.19 7.41 -20.87
CA VAL A 190 -19.71 6.01 -20.83
C VAL A 190 -19.21 5.58 -22.21
N GLN A 191 -20.03 5.71 -23.25
CA GLN A 191 -19.64 5.35 -24.62
C GLN A 191 -18.44 6.14 -25.12
N ARG A 192 -18.35 7.43 -24.77
CA ARG A 192 -17.25 8.28 -25.21
C ARG A 192 -15.93 7.85 -24.57
N LEU A 193 -15.92 7.48 -23.29
CA LEU A 193 -14.73 6.90 -22.65
C LEU A 193 -14.30 5.59 -23.33
N ALA A 194 -15.24 4.70 -23.62
CA ALA A 194 -14.95 3.47 -24.36
C ALA A 194 -14.39 3.76 -25.76
N ALA A 195 -14.95 4.73 -26.50
CA ALA A 195 -14.48 5.15 -27.81
C ALA A 195 -13.07 5.78 -27.79
N LEU A 196 -12.65 6.38 -26.66
CA LEU A 196 -11.28 6.84 -26.44
C LEU A 196 -10.30 5.68 -26.14
N GLY A 197 -10.81 4.46 -25.96
CA GLY A 197 -10.06 3.27 -25.54
C GLY A 197 -9.83 3.21 -24.03
N LEU A 198 -10.60 3.97 -23.25
CA LEU A 198 -10.56 4.04 -21.79
C LEU A 198 -11.63 3.13 -21.19
N ASN A 199 -11.51 1.83 -21.49
CA ASN A 199 -12.54 0.84 -21.17
C ASN A 199 -12.71 0.67 -19.66
N GLU A 200 -11.62 0.75 -18.89
CA GLU A 200 -11.69 0.58 -17.44
C GLU A 200 -12.41 1.77 -16.80
N GLU A 201 -12.11 2.99 -17.23
CA GLU A 201 -12.76 4.22 -16.79
C GLU A 201 -14.23 4.24 -17.19
N SER A 202 -14.54 3.80 -18.41
CA SER A 202 -15.91 3.62 -18.89
C SER A 202 -16.70 2.70 -17.96
N SER A 203 -16.16 1.52 -17.64
CA SER A 203 -16.80 0.58 -16.73
C SER A 203 -16.89 1.10 -15.31
N GLN A 204 -15.90 1.87 -14.83
CA GLN A 204 -15.96 2.50 -13.51
C GLN A 204 -17.08 3.55 -13.45
N LEU A 205 -17.19 4.40 -14.47
CA LEU A 205 -18.25 5.40 -14.58
C LEU A 205 -19.63 4.74 -14.64
N GLU A 206 -19.80 3.72 -15.46
CA GLU A 206 -21.04 2.94 -15.54
C GLU A 206 -21.44 2.37 -14.18
N ASN A 207 -20.52 1.70 -13.49
CA ASN A 207 -20.79 1.12 -12.17
C ASN A 207 -21.12 2.19 -11.12
N MET A 208 -20.44 3.33 -11.15
CA MET A 208 -20.75 4.46 -10.27
C MET A 208 -22.16 4.99 -10.54
N LEU A 209 -22.55 5.17 -11.80
CA LEU A 209 -23.89 5.64 -12.17
C LEU A 209 -24.97 4.66 -11.72
N ILE A 210 -24.77 3.35 -11.91
CA ILE A 210 -25.67 2.31 -11.40
C ILE A 210 -25.83 2.42 -9.87
N LEU A 211 -24.74 2.64 -9.15
CA LEU A 211 -24.76 2.80 -7.70
C LEU A 211 -25.53 4.06 -7.28
N LEU A 212 -25.30 5.18 -7.96
CA LEU A 212 -25.98 6.45 -7.69
C LEU A 212 -27.49 6.37 -7.93
N THR A 213 -27.93 5.61 -8.95
CA THR A 213 -29.35 5.45 -9.26
C THR A 213 -30.04 4.33 -8.47
N THR A 214 -29.35 3.61 -7.58
CA THR A 214 -29.94 2.48 -6.82
C THR A 214 -31.14 2.90 -5.97
N GLY A 215 -31.24 4.19 -5.59
CA GLY A 215 -32.40 4.75 -4.88
C GLY A 215 -33.64 5.00 -5.74
N ASP A 216 -33.53 4.95 -7.07
CA ASP A 216 -34.61 5.17 -8.03
C ASP A 216 -34.61 4.05 -9.10
N PRO A 217 -35.37 2.95 -8.88
CA PRO A 217 -35.39 1.81 -9.77
C PRO A 217 -35.87 2.12 -11.20
N GLN A 218 -36.72 3.14 -11.36
CA GLN A 218 -37.21 3.52 -12.69
C GLN A 218 -36.07 4.19 -13.47
N LEU A 219 -35.41 5.17 -12.87
CA LEU A 219 -34.27 5.86 -13.48
C LEU A 219 -33.12 4.89 -13.79
N GLN A 220 -32.83 3.96 -12.88
CA GLN A 220 -31.82 2.92 -13.11
C GLN A 220 -32.19 2.02 -14.29
N GLY A 221 -33.46 1.61 -14.40
CA GLY A 221 -33.96 0.81 -15.52
C GLY A 221 -33.84 1.53 -16.86
N ASP A 222 -34.24 2.80 -16.89
CA ASP A 222 -34.15 3.67 -18.07
C ASP A 222 -32.68 3.82 -18.51
N PHE A 223 -31.75 3.98 -17.57
CA PHE A 223 -30.31 4.05 -17.85
C PHE A 223 -29.75 2.75 -18.43
N ILE A 224 -30.02 1.60 -17.80
CA ILE A 224 -29.53 0.30 -18.27
C ILE A 224 -30.08 -0.01 -19.67
N GLN A 225 -31.36 0.29 -19.91
CA GLN A 225 -31.97 0.10 -21.22
C GLN A 225 -31.30 1.00 -22.27
N ALA A 226 -31.14 2.30 -22.00
CA ALA A 226 -30.52 3.24 -22.93
C ALA A 226 -29.07 2.85 -23.25
N LEU A 227 -28.31 2.36 -22.27
CA LEU A 227 -26.95 1.86 -22.48
C LEU A 227 -26.93 0.59 -23.36
N GLY A 228 -27.86 -0.33 -23.14
CA GLY A 228 -28.01 -1.53 -23.96
C GLY A 228 -28.38 -1.22 -25.41
N ASP A 229 -29.31 -0.29 -25.63
CA ASP A 229 -29.72 0.15 -26.96
C ASP A 229 -28.56 0.84 -27.70
N ALA A 230 -27.78 1.65 -26.98
CA ALA A 230 -26.66 2.38 -27.56
C ALA A 230 -25.47 1.46 -27.92
N THR A 231 -25.21 0.41 -27.15
CA THR A 231 -24.17 -0.59 -27.45
C THR A 231 -24.57 -1.57 -28.55
N ALA A 232 -25.86 -1.82 -28.76
CA ALA A 232 -26.36 -2.65 -29.86
C ALA A 232 -26.42 -1.93 -31.22
N GLY A 233 -26.29 -0.59 -31.22
CA GLY A 233 -26.36 0.25 -32.42
C GLY A 233 -25.01 0.53 -33.11
N GLU A 234 -23.89 0.13 -32.53
CA GLU A 234 -22.52 0.20 -33.10
C GLU A 234 -22.12 -1.08 -33.84
#